data_AF-A0A9E4SE85-F1
#
_entry.id   AF-A0A9E4SE85-F1
#
_cell.length_a   1.000
_cell.length_b   1.000
_cell.length_c   1.000
_cell.angle_alpha   90.00
_cell.angle_beta   90.00
_cell.angle_gamma   90.00
#
_symmetry.space_group_name_H-M   'P 1'
#
loop_
_entity.id
_entity.type
_entity.pdbx_description
1 polymer ?
#
loop_
_entity_poly.entity_id
_entity_poly.type
_entity_poly.pdbx_seq_one_letter_code
_entity_poly.pdbx_strand_id
1 'polypeptide(L)'
;MPPQTPIDSDLPSPADAGARAAQLRAEINRANRLYYIENAPELDDAEWDARMQELVALEKAHSELRTPDSPTQRVGAPPSGGFEEVVHLVPMLSLGNVSDEDGLRAWHQRALDYLEIDSASMVCELKIDGLAIAVTYRDGILVRAATRGDGERGEDVTANVRTIRSVPLVLEKDSEDDAQTLPDVPDVIELRGEVYFPISKFAALNAERERAGLQAYVNPRNSASGSLRQLDSGETAKRPLDMFFYALGYLENKGEGNARDEARSEAGEDTDKGLASHWDLLQAVKGWGGRVNPWTRRAETIEEVMAAVADAGEIRESLDYGIDGVVVKIDSLALQRRLGYVGRDPRWAIAYKFPA
;
A
#
# COMPACT_ATOMS: atom_id res chain seq x y z
N MET A 1 27.01 -59.39 -12.93
CA MET A 1 26.31 -58.10 -13.14
C MET A 1 25.62 -57.75 -11.84
N PRO A 2 25.91 -56.61 -11.22
CA PRO A 2 25.15 -56.20 -10.04
C PRO A 2 23.72 -55.79 -10.47
N PRO A 3 22.71 -55.99 -9.62
CA PRO A 3 21.34 -55.59 -9.92
C PRO A 3 21.24 -54.07 -9.93
N GLN A 4 20.64 -53.52 -10.98
CA GLN A 4 20.26 -52.11 -11.04
C GLN A 4 19.07 -51.91 -10.11
N THR A 5 19.28 -51.17 -9.02
CA THR A 5 18.21 -50.62 -8.19
C THR A 5 17.40 -49.62 -9.03
N PRO A 6 16.05 -49.64 -9.01
CA PRO A 6 15.26 -48.61 -9.65
C PRO A 6 15.55 -47.29 -8.93
N ILE A 7 15.94 -46.26 -9.69
CA ILE A 7 15.94 -44.88 -9.19
C ILE A 7 14.46 -44.49 -9.16
N ASP A 8 13.91 -44.45 -7.95
CA ASP A 8 12.55 -43.99 -7.69
C ASP A 8 12.41 -42.56 -8.22
N SER A 9 11.54 -42.38 -9.20
CA SER A 9 11.17 -41.10 -9.78
C SER A 9 10.12 -40.45 -8.89
N ASP A 10 10.51 -40.06 -7.68
CA ASP A 10 9.63 -39.43 -6.69
C ASP A 10 9.46 -37.91 -6.92
N LEU A 11 9.57 -37.48 -8.19
CA LEU A 11 9.26 -36.12 -8.58
C LEU A 11 7.77 -36.10 -8.98
N PRO A 12 6.94 -35.24 -8.34
CA PRO A 12 5.54 -35.12 -8.70
C PRO A 12 5.40 -34.82 -10.19
N SER A 13 4.32 -35.32 -10.81
CA SER A 13 4.08 -35.00 -12.22
C SER A 13 3.99 -33.48 -12.40
N PRO A 14 4.31 -32.92 -13.58
CA PRO A 14 4.26 -31.46 -13.79
C PRO A 14 2.90 -30.84 -13.43
N ALA A 15 1.80 -31.59 -13.58
CA ALA A 15 0.45 -31.16 -13.18
C ALA A 15 0.29 -31.11 -11.65
N ASP A 16 0.82 -32.10 -10.93
CA ASP A 16 0.78 -32.16 -9.46
C ASP A 16 1.70 -31.11 -8.83
N ALA A 17 2.87 -30.87 -9.43
CA ALA A 17 3.80 -29.82 -9.04
C ALA A 17 3.18 -28.43 -9.20
N GLY A 18 2.47 -28.18 -10.30
CA GLY A 18 1.75 -26.93 -10.54
C GLY A 18 0.64 -26.67 -9.52
N ALA A 19 -0.20 -27.69 -9.25
CA ALA A 19 -1.27 -27.59 -8.25
C ALA A 19 -0.71 -27.35 -6.85
N ARG A 20 0.35 -28.07 -6.47
CA ARG A 20 1.01 -27.90 -5.17
C ARG A 20 1.66 -26.53 -5.03
N ALA A 21 2.34 -26.02 -6.06
CA ALA A 21 2.92 -24.68 -6.04
C ALA A 21 1.85 -23.60 -5.90
N ALA A 22 0.70 -23.74 -6.57
CA ALA A 22 -0.43 -22.83 -6.42
C ALA A 22 -1.00 -22.84 -4.99
N GLN A 23 -1.17 -24.03 -4.41
CA GLN A 23 -1.61 -24.18 -3.02
C GLN A 23 -0.63 -23.52 -2.04
N LEU A 24 0.67 -23.82 -2.16
CA LEU A 24 1.71 -23.24 -1.30
C LEU A 24 1.75 -21.72 -1.40
N ARG A 25 1.60 -21.15 -2.60
CA ARG A 25 1.51 -19.69 -2.78
C ARG A 25 0.34 -19.10 -2.00
N ALA A 26 -0.85 -19.69 -2.13
CA ALA A 26 -2.04 -19.22 -1.40
C ALA A 26 -1.86 -19.32 0.13
N GLU A 27 -1.39 -20.46 0.64
CA GLU A 27 -1.15 -20.67 2.07
C GLU A 27 -0.11 -19.67 2.63
N ILE A 28 1.01 -19.48 1.92
CA ILE A 28 2.07 -18.55 2.34
C ILE A 28 1.59 -17.10 2.26
N ASN A 29 0.84 -16.72 1.22
CA ASN A 29 0.31 -15.37 1.09
C ASN A 29 -0.69 -15.04 2.20
N ARG A 30 -1.61 -15.96 2.51
CA ARG A 30 -2.53 -15.83 3.65
C ARG A 30 -1.77 -15.71 4.97
N ALA A 31 -0.78 -16.56 5.21
CA ALA A 31 0.04 -16.49 6.43
C ALA A 31 0.82 -15.16 6.53
N ASN A 32 1.38 -14.67 5.42
CA ASN A 32 2.05 -13.36 5.37
C ASN A 32 1.08 -12.21 5.68
N ARG A 33 -0.15 -12.25 5.13
CA ARG A 33 -1.20 -11.26 5.42
C ARG A 33 -1.53 -11.25 6.90
N LEU A 34 -1.83 -12.41 7.48
CA LEU A 34 -2.14 -12.56 8.90
C LEU A 34 -1.01 -12.04 9.79
N TYR A 35 0.24 -12.37 9.46
CA TYR A 35 1.40 -11.96 10.25
C TYR A 35 1.71 -10.45 10.13
N TYR A 36 1.82 -9.92 8.89
CA TYR A 36 2.35 -8.57 8.65
C TYR A 36 1.29 -7.47 8.56
N ILE A 37 0.03 -7.82 8.31
CA ILE A 37 -1.04 -6.87 8.05
C ILE A 37 -2.06 -6.90 9.18
N GLU A 38 -2.54 -8.09 9.52
CA GLU A 38 -3.61 -8.26 10.51
C GLU A 38 -3.08 -8.43 11.95
N ASN A 39 -1.79 -8.73 12.09
CA ASN A 39 -1.14 -9.04 13.38
C ASN A 39 -1.83 -10.19 14.13
N ALA A 40 -2.27 -11.22 13.39
CA ALA A 40 -2.99 -12.40 13.87
C ALA A 40 -2.41 -13.70 13.27
N PRO A 41 -1.12 -14.02 13.50
CA PRO A 41 -0.48 -15.17 12.85
C PRO A 41 -1.11 -16.50 13.26
N GLU A 42 -1.34 -17.38 12.28
CA GLU A 42 -1.89 -18.73 12.48
C GLU A 42 -0.84 -19.85 12.30
N LEU A 43 0.23 -19.59 11.54
CA LEU A 43 1.36 -20.51 11.38
C LEU A 43 2.52 -20.08 12.26
N ASP A 44 3.25 -21.06 12.81
CA ASP A 44 4.55 -20.77 13.42
C ASP A 44 5.65 -20.60 12.36
N ASP A 45 6.80 -20.07 12.79
CA ASP A 45 7.93 -19.77 11.89
C ASP A 45 8.46 -21.04 11.21
N ALA A 46 8.46 -22.19 11.89
CA ALA A 46 9.00 -23.44 11.35
C ALA A 46 8.08 -24.03 10.27
N GLU A 47 6.76 -23.95 10.48
CA GLU A 47 5.73 -24.36 9.54
C GLU A 47 5.71 -23.47 8.29
N TRP A 48 5.93 -22.16 8.46
CA TRP A 48 6.07 -21.23 7.35
C TRP A 48 7.35 -21.50 6.56
N ASP A 49 8.49 -21.67 7.25
CA ASP A 49 9.79 -21.95 6.64
C ASP A 49 9.76 -23.24 5.82
N ALA A 50 9.12 -24.30 6.33
CA ALA A 50 8.98 -25.57 5.63
C ALA A 50 8.20 -25.40 4.31
N ARG A 51 7.07 -24.68 4.32
CA ARG A 51 6.27 -24.38 3.12
C ARG A 51 7.05 -23.54 2.11
N MET A 52 7.78 -22.53 2.59
CA MET A 52 8.61 -21.68 1.74
C MET A 52 9.73 -22.48 1.08
N GLN A 53 10.41 -23.34 1.83
CA GLN A 53 11.47 -24.21 1.30
C GLN A 53 10.92 -25.19 0.24
N GLU A 54 9.74 -25.76 0.47
CA GLU A 54 9.04 -26.61 -0.50
C GLU A 54 8.74 -25.86 -1.80
N LEU A 55 8.17 -24.65 -1.69
CA LEU A 55 7.86 -23.81 -2.86
C LEU A 55 9.11 -23.44 -3.65
N VAL A 56 10.20 -23.07 -2.96
CA VAL A 56 11.50 -22.77 -3.58
C VAL A 56 12.05 -24.00 -4.30
N ALA A 57 11.93 -25.20 -3.72
CA ALA A 57 12.37 -26.43 -4.36
C ALA A 57 11.57 -26.73 -5.64
N LEU A 58 10.24 -26.55 -5.60
CA LEU A 58 9.35 -26.74 -6.75
C LEU A 58 9.68 -25.76 -7.88
N GLU A 59 9.81 -24.47 -7.59
CA GLU A 59 10.13 -23.45 -8.61
C GLU A 59 11.55 -23.61 -9.18
N LYS A 60 12.47 -24.20 -8.41
CA LYS A 60 13.81 -24.54 -8.90
C LYS A 60 13.79 -25.75 -9.83
N ALA A 61 12.95 -26.75 -9.53
CA ALA A 61 12.80 -27.94 -10.37
C ALA A 61 11.98 -27.66 -11.65
N HIS A 62 11.02 -26.74 -11.56
CA HIS A 62 10.09 -26.35 -12.61
C HIS A 62 10.12 -24.83 -12.78
N SER A 63 11.01 -24.33 -13.64
CA SER A 63 11.21 -22.88 -13.82
C SER A 63 9.97 -22.16 -14.35
N GLU A 64 9.07 -22.87 -15.03
CA GLU A 64 7.77 -22.41 -15.48
C GLU A 64 6.79 -22.07 -14.34
N LEU A 65 7.01 -22.63 -13.14
CA LEU A 65 6.17 -22.35 -11.96
C LEU A 65 6.54 -21.05 -11.26
N ARG A 66 7.69 -20.44 -11.59
CA ARG A 66 8.14 -19.19 -11.00
C ARG A 66 7.39 -18.02 -11.61
N THR A 67 6.45 -17.47 -10.86
CA THR A 67 5.58 -16.37 -11.30
C THR A 67 5.88 -15.07 -10.56
N PRO A 68 5.58 -13.88 -11.14
CA PRO A 68 5.87 -12.58 -10.51
C PRO A 68 5.16 -12.32 -9.17
N ASP A 69 4.06 -13.02 -8.92
CA ASP A 69 3.22 -12.97 -7.71
C ASP A 69 3.65 -13.99 -6.64
N SER A 70 4.63 -14.84 -6.93
CA SER A 70 5.13 -15.82 -5.98
C SER A 70 5.84 -15.14 -4.80
N PRO A 71 5.60 -15.56 -3.54
CA PRO A 71 6.25 -15.00 -2.37
C PRO A 71 7.76 -15.27 -2.35
N THR A 72 8.26 -16.20 -3.17
CA THR A 72 9.71 -16.41 -3.39
C THR A 72 10.39 -15.21 -4.06
N GLN A 73 9.62 -14.32 -4.73
CA GLN A 73 10.17 -13.12 -5.38
C GLN A 73 10.53 -12.00 -4.38
N ARG A 74 10.26 -12.17 -3.08
CA ARG A 74 10.51 -11.14 -2.05
C ARG A 74 11.97 -11.02 -1.60
N VAL A 75 12.85 -11.93 -2.01
CA VAL A 75 14.29 -11.89 -1.67
C VAL A 75 15.06 -10.77 -2.39
N GLY A 76 14.39 -10.08 -3.33
CA GLY A 76 15.00 -9.08 -4.20
C GLY A 76 15.57 -9.68 -5.48
N ALA A 77 16.12 -8.82 -6.30
CA ALA A 77 16.75 -9.09 -7.59
C ALA A 77 18.15 -8.45 -7.63
N PRO A 78 19.07 -8.99 -8.45
CA PRO A 78 20.43 -8.45 -8.60
C PRO A 78 20.46 -6.96 -8.98
N PRO A 79 21.59 -6.26 -8.80
CA PRO A 79 21.71 -4.83 -9.08
C PRO A 79 21.25 -4.44 -10.50
N SER A 80 20.36 -3.46 -10.60
CA SER A 80 20.00 -2.83 -11.87
C SER A 80 21.04 -1.78 -12.29
N GLY A 81 21.04 -1.39 -13.58
CA GLY A 81 21.88 -0.30 -14.10
C GLY A 81 21.43 1.11 -13.69
N GLY A 82 20.31 1.23 -12.99
CA GLY A 82 19.63 2.49 -12.66
C GLY A 82 18.14 2.27 -12.41
N PHE A 83 17.44 3.33 -12.02
CA PHE A 83 15.98 3.35 -11.98
C PHE A 83 15.43 3.93 -13.28
N GLU A 84 14.47 3.25 -13.89
CA GLU A 84 13.76 3.76 -15.06
C GLU A 84 12.76 4.84 -14.64
N GLU A 85 12.52 5.81 -15.52
CA GLU A 85 11.48 6.81 -15.30
C GLU A 85 10.10 6.24 -15.61
N VAL A 86 9.15 6.47 -14.72
CA VAL A 86 7.75 6.05 -14.86
C VAL A 86 6.85 7.27 -14.86
N VAL A 87 5.99 7.38 -15.87
CA VAL A 87 4.91 8.37 -15.88
C VAL A 87 3.72 7.80 -15.10
N HIS A 88 3.24 8.54 -14.11
CA HIS A 88 2.07 8.16 -13.32
C HIS A 88 0.80 8.20 -14.17
N LEU A 89 -0.15 7.29 -13.91
CA LEU A 89 -1.41 7.23 -14.68
C LEU A 89 -2.27 8.48 -14.43
N VAL A 90 -2.20 8.98 -13.20
CA VAL A 90 -2.77 10.23 -12.71
C VAL A 90 -1.68 10.95 -11.91
N PRO A 91 -1.54 12.28 -11.95
CA PRO A 91 -0.52 12.97 -11.16
C PRO A 91 -0.62 12.70 -9.64
N MET A 92 0.53 12.51 -8.99
CA MET A 92 0.75 12.43 -7.55
C MET A 92 1.00 13.83 -6.97
N LEU A 93 -0.10 14.49 -6.62
CA LEU A 93 -0.11 15.87 -6.17
C LEU A 93 0.23 16.05 -4.69
N SER A 94 0.61 17.28 -4.31
CA SER A 94 0.82 17.65 -2.92
C SER A 94 -0.51 17.92 -2.21
N LEU A 95 -0.45 18.12 -0.90
CA LEU A 95 -1.56 18.62 -0.10
C LEU A 95 -1.28 20.06 0.32
N GLY A 96 -2.32 20.89 0.32
CA GLY A 96 -2.31 22.15 1.05
C GLY A 96 -2.13 21.89 2.55
N ASN A 97 -1.63 22.89 3.29
CA ASN A 97 -1.37 22.76 4.72
C ASN A 97 -2.08 23.86 5.52
N VAL A 98 -2.51 23.51 6.74
CA VAL A 98 -2.95 24.43 7.80
C VAL A 98 -2.25 24.05 9.10
N SER A 99 -2.13 25.00 10.02
CA SER A 99 -1.45 24.84 11.31
C SER A 99 -2.33 25.18 12.51
N ASP A 100 -3.57 25.61 12.27
CA ASP A 100 -4.51 26.06 13.28
C ASP A 100 -5.96 25.74 12.91
N GLU A 101 -6.83 25.86 13.90
CA GLU A 101 -8.27 25.60 13.79
C GLU A 101 -8.95 26.52 12.78
N ASP A 102 -8.60 27.82 12.80
CA ASP A 102 -9.19 28.82 11.91
C ASP A 102 -8.93 28.48 10.43
N GLY A 103 -7.70 28.08 10.10
CA GLY A 103 -7.31 27.63 8.77
C GLY A 103 -8.08 26.39 8.34
N LEU A 104 -8.26 25.42 9.24
CA LEU A 104 -9.00 24.20 8.97
C LEU A 104 -10.50 24.46 8.74
N ARG A 105 -11.12 25.28 9.59
CA ARG A 105 -12.51 25.73 9.42
C ARG A 105 -12.70 26.50 8.11
N ALA A 106 -11.76 27.39 7.78
CA ALA A 106 -11.81 28.15 6.54
C ALA A 106 -11.67 27.25 5.31
N TRP A 107 -10.84 26.19 5.36
CA TRP A 107 -10.78 25.19 4.28
C TRP A 107 -12.11 24.46 4.10
N HIS A 108 -12.70 23.96 5.20
CA HIS A 108 -13.95 23.24 5.16
C HIS A 108 -15.07 24.13 4.60
N GLN A 109 -15.22 25.36 5.08
CA GLN A 109 -16.22 26.31 4.58
C GLN A 109 -16.06 26.58 3.08
N ARG A 110 -14.82 26.81 2.59
CA ARG A 110 -14.57 27.01 1.16
C ARG A 110 -14.97 25.79 0.31
N ALA A 111 -14.79 24.58 0.83
CA ALA A 111 -15.20 23.37 0.13
C ALA A 111 -16.72 23.26 0.05
N LEU A 112 -17.43 23.55 1.15
CA LEU A 112 -18.89 23.56 1.21
C LEU A 112 -19.49 24.64 0.28
N ASP A 113 -18.96 25.87 0.34
CA ASP A 113 -19.40 26.98 -0.51
C ASP A 113 -19.23 26.65 -1.99
N TYR A 114 -18.10 26.03 -2.38
CA TYR A 114 -17.86 25.61 -3.76
C TYR A 114 -18.84 24.54 -4.24
N LEU A 115 -19.25 23.64 -3.34
CA LEU A 115 -20.17 22.55 -3.63
C LEU A 115 -21.65 22.95 -3.54
N GLU A 116 -21.95 24.12 -2.97
CA GLU A 116 -23.29 24.62 -2.67
C GLU A 116 -24.08 23.65 -1.77
N ILE A 117 -23.43 23.16 -0.71
CA ILE A 117 -24.03 22.23 0.27
C ILE A 117 -23.74 22.69 1.71
N ASP A 118 -24.55 22.23 2.67
CA ASP A 118 -24.43 22.63 4.08
C ASP A 118 -23.43 21.79 4.87
N SER A 119 -23.18 20.55 4.45
CA SER A 119 -22.27 19.63 5.15
C SER A 119 -21.71 18.56 4.22
N ALA A 120 -20.56 18.00 4.61
CA ALA A 120 -19.95 16.85 3.97
C ALA A 120 -19.15 16.04 5.00
N SER A 121 -19.36 14.73 5.03
CA SER A 121 -18.57 13.82 5.87
C SER A 121 -17.10 13.84 5.44
N MET A 122 -16.22 13.60 6.40
CA MET A 122 -14.77 13.64 6.25
C MET A 122 -14.13 12.37 6.81
N VAL A 123 -12.90 12.11 6.36
CA VAL A 123 -12.03 11.07 6.90
C VAL A 123 -10.74 11.72 7.37
N CYS A 124 -10.35 11.40 8.61
CA CYS A 124 -9.10 11.81 9.23
C CYS A 124 -8.12 10.65 9.24
N GLU A 125 -6.92 10.88 8.72
CA GLU A 125 -5.83 9.91 8.65
C GLU A 125 -4.55 10.49 9.22
N LEU A 126 -3.73 9.66 9.86
CA LEU A 126 -2.41 10.10 10.32
C LEU A 126 -1.52 10.45 9.13
N LYS A 127 -0.87 11.61 9.19
CA LYS A 127 0.07 12.04 8.16
C LYS A 127 1.44 11.40 8.43
N ILE A 128 1.66 10.23 7.83
CA ILE A 128 2.88 9.45 8.01
C ILE A 128 4.10 10.20 7.47
N ASP A 129 5.19 10.18 8.24
CA ASP A 129 6.46 10.79 7.87
C ASP A 129 7.35 9.81 7.10
N GLY A 130 7.11 9.68 5.79
CA GLY A 130 7.81 8.70 4.96
C GLY A 130 8.04 9.15 3.51
N LEU A 131 7.92 8.18 2.61
CA LEU A 131 8.05 8.35 1.17
C LEU A 131 6.78 7.84 0.45
N ALA A 132 6.13 8.73 -0.28
CA ALA A 132 4.97 8.39 -1.10
C ALA A 132 5.34 7.45 -2.27
N ILE A 133 4.59 6.35 -2.38
CA ILE A 133 4.70 5.32 -3.42
C ILE A 133 3.35 5.09 -4.07
N ALA A 134 3.35 4.96 -5.40
CA ALA A 134 2.23 4.44 -6.18
C ALA A 134 2.50 2.97 -6.52
N VAL A 135 1.51 2.09 -6.30
CA VAL A 135 1.58 0.67 -6.61
C VAL A 135 0.44 0.33 -7.55
N THR A 136 0.78 -0.09 -8.77
CA THR A 136 -0.17 -0.50 -9.79
C THR A 136 -0.34 -2.02 -9.77
N TYR A 137 -1.58 -2.45 -9.61
CA TYR A 137 -2.02 -3.82 -9.75
C TYR A 137 -2.79 -3.98 -11.07
N ARG A 138 -2.58 -5.10 -11.75
CA ARG A 138 -3.34 -5.50 -12.93
C ARG A 138 -3.86 -6.91 -12.72
N ASP A 139 -5.16 -7.08 -12.88
CA ASP A 139 -5.88 -8.33 -12.59
C ASP A 139 -5.49 -8.85 -11.18
N GLY A 140 -5.43 -7.94 -10.20
CA GLY A 140 -4.99 -8.21 -8.82
C GLY A 140 -3.48 -8.36 -8.59
N ILE A 141 -2.64 -8.46 -9.62
CA ILE A 141 -1.19 -8.73 -9.46
C ILE A 141 -0.38 -7.43 -9.48
N LEU A 142 0.58 -7.28 -8.57
CA LEU A 142 1.52 -6.15 -8.53
C LEU A 142 2.42 -6.16 -9.77
N VAL A 143 2.15 -5.24 -10.70
CA VAL A 143 2.91 -5.11 -11.95
C VAL A 143 3.91 -3.96 -11.92
N ARG A 144 3.68 -2.92 -11.11
CA ARG A 144 4.56 -1.75 -11.04
C ARG A 144 4.48 -1.07 -9.68
N ALA A 145 5.60 -0.54 -9.21
CA ALA A 145 5.61 0.46 -8.15
C ALA A 145 6.56 1.61 -8.49
N ALA A 146 6.14 2.84 -8.22
CA ALA A 146 6.88 4.04 -8.57
C ALA A 146 6.95 5.03 -7.40
N THR A 147 8.10 5.71 -7.28
CA THR A 147 8.24 6.84 -6.37
C THR A 147 7.41 8.04 -6.85
N ARG A 148 7.06 8.97 -5.97
CA ARG A 148 6.37 10.20 -6.38
C ARG A 148 7.14 11.02 -7.43
N GLY A 149 8.46 11.15 -7.25
CA GLY A 149 9.30 12.05 -8.04
C GLY A 149 8.79 13.50 -8.03
N ASP A 150 8.53 14.08 -9.20
CA ASP A 150 8.01 15.45 -9.34
C ASP A 150 6.47 15.54 -9.26
N GLY A 151 5.80 14.40 -9.14
CA GLY A 151 4.35 14.25 -9.13
C GLY A 151 3.78 13.77 -10.46
N GLU A 152 4.46 13.98 -11.58
CA GLU A 152 4.05 13.44 -12.90
C GLU A 152 4.91 12.24 -13.28
N ARG A 153 6.20 12.30 -12.95
CA ARG A 153 7.22 11.31 -13.22
C ARG A 153 7.89 10.86 -11.93
N GLY A 154 8.00 9.55 -11.79
CA GLY A 154 8.64 8.84 -10.70
C GLY A 154 9.75 7.92 -11.17
N GLU A 155 10.36 7.23 -10.23
CA GLU A 155 11.33 6.16 -10.49
C GLU A 155 10.66 4.79 -10.31
N ASP A 156 10.89 3.86 -11.22
CA ASP A 156 10.48 2.46 -11.05
C ASP A 156 11.25 1.82 -9.90
N VAL A 157 10.53 1.50 -8.82
CA VAL A 157 11.05 0.82 -7.64
C VAL A 157 10.30 -0.49 -7.39
N THR A 158 9.77 -1.11 -8.46
CA THR A 158 8.94 -2.31 -8.39
C THR A 158 9.65 -3.45 -7.67
N ALA A 159 10.91 -3.71 -8.02
CA ALA A 159 11.70 -4.78 -7.40
C ALA A 159 11.89 -4.54 -5.89
N ASN A 160 12.14 -3.29 -5.49
CA ASN A 160 12.35 -2.89 -4.10
C ASN A 160 11.05 -2.94 -3.29
N VAL A 161 9.94 -2.46 -3.85
CA VAL A 161 8.63 -2.48 -3.17
C VAL A 161 8.12 -3.91 -2.97
N ARG A 162 8.40 -4.85 -3.88
CA ARG A 162 8.07 -6.27 -3.71
C ARG A 162 8.73 -6.89 -2.47
N THR A 163 9.83 -6.34 -1.97
CA THR A 163 10.48 -6.86 -0.75
C THR A 163 9.79 -6.39 0.54
N ILE A 164 8.90 -5.39 0.48
CA ILE A 164 8.19 -4.85 1.64
C ILE A 164 7.01 -5.77 1.98
N ARG A 165 7.07 -6.41 3.15
CA ARG A 165 6.15 -7.50 3.52
C ARG A 165 4.68 -7.07 3.64
N SER A 166 4.42 -5.83 4.05
CA SER A 166 3.07 -5.26 4.15
C SER A 166 2.48 -4.82 2.81
N VAL A 167 3.26 -4.84 1.72
CA VAL A 167 2.74 -4.61 0.36
C VAL A 167 2.35 -5.96 -0.24
N PRO A 168 1.06 -6.24 -0.48
CA PRO A 168 0.64 -7.50 -1.07
C PRO A 168 1.14 -7.61 -2.51
N LEU A 169 1.60 -8.80 -2.91
CA LEU A 169 1.94 -9.09 -4.31
C LEU A 169 0.68 -9.36 -5.15
N VAL A 170 -0.38 -9.84 -4.50
CA VAL A 170 -1.69 -10.11 -5.05
C VAL A 170 -2.74 -9.45 -4.16
N LEU A 171 -3.62 -8.68 -4.76
CA LEU A 171 -4.87 -8.25 -4.14
C LEU A 171 -5.93 -9.30 -4.42
N GLU A 172 -6.51 -9.85 -3.36
CA GLU A 172 -7.54 -10.88 -3.44
C GLU A 172 -8.50 -10.76 -2.25
N LYS A 173 -9.76 -11.14 -2.46
CA LYS A 173 -10.72 -11.25 -1.36
C LYS A 173 -10.38 -12.48 -0.51
N ASP A 174 -10.31 -12.30 0.81
CA ASP A 174 -9.82 -13.34 1.73
C ASP A 174 -10.83 -14.47 1.97
N SER A 175 -12.12 -14.17 1.92
CA SER A 175 -13.18 -15.10 2.32
C SER A 175 -14.41 -15.07 1.41
N GLU A 176 -15.20 -16.14 1.44
CA GLU A 176 -16.53 -16.20 0.80
C GLU A 176 -17.50 -15.15 1.38
N ASP A 177 -17.29 -14.71 2.64
CA ASP A 177 -18.07 -13.66 3.28
C ASP A 177 -17.65 -12.25 2.79
N ASP A 178 -16.34 -12.02 2.59
CA ASP A 178 -15.81 -10.82 1.94
C ASP A 178 -16.22 -10.75 0.46
N ALA A 179 -16.34 -11.90 -0.20
CA ALA A 179 -16.80 -12.01 -1.59
C ALA A 179 -18.18 -11.39 -1.80
N GLN A 180 -19.07 -11.47 -0.80
CA GLN A 180 -20.45 -10.96 -0.88
C GLN A 180 -20.59 -9.50 -0.46
N THR A 181 -19.64 -8.96 0.31
CA THR A 181 -19.78 -7.64 0.95
C THR A 181 -18.83 -6.58 0.40
N LEU A 182 -17.69 -6.97 -0.15
CA LEU A 182 -16.70 -6.07 -0.73
C LEU A 182 -16.76 -6.03 -2.25
N PRO A 183 -16.39 -4.91 -2.89
CA PRO A 183 -16.20 -4.87 -4.33
C PRO A 183 -15.11 -5.83 -4.80
N ASP A 184 -15.26 -6.33 -6.02
CA ASP A 184 -14.20 -7.04 -6.73
C ASP A 184 -12.99 -6.13 -6.95
N VAL A 185 -11.80 -6.73 -7.01
CA VAL A 185 -10.57 -6.01 -7.34
C VAL A 185 -10.68 -5.55 -8.81
N PRO A 186 -10.49 -4.25 -9.11
CA PRO A 186 -10.54 -3.74 -10.48
C PRO A 186 -9.49 -4.38 -11.40
N ASP A 187 -9.77 -4.41 -12.70
CA ASP A 187 -8.83 -4.93 -13.70
C ASP A 187 -7.49 -4.18 -13.69
N VAL A 188 -7.53 -2.86 -13.47
CA VAL A 188 -6.34 -2.07 -13.14
C VAL A 188 -6.67 -1.16 -11.98
N ILE A 189 -5.81 -1.19 -10.96
CA ILE A 189 -5.89 -0.25 -9.84
C ILE A 189 -4.50 0.26 -9.47
N GLU A 190 -4.36 1.58 -9.35
CA GLU A 190 -3.19 2.20 -8.74
C GLU A 190 -3.57 2.64 -7.33
N LEU A 191 -2.97 2.01 -6.32
CA LEU A 191 -3.08 2.39 -4.93
C LEU A 191 -1.87 3.22 -4.51
N ARG A 192 -2.10 4.24 -3.69
CA ARG A 192 -1.05 5.13 -3.18
C ARG A 192 -0.92 4.96 -1.68
N GLY A 193 0.32 5.02 -1.22
CA GLY A 193 0.64 4.83 0.19
C GLY A 193 1.96 5.48 0.57
N GLU A 194 2.31 5.35 1.85
CA GLU A 194 3.55 5.86 2.39
C GLU A 194 4.42 4.68 2.86
N VAL A 195 5.62 4.58 2.29
CA VAL A 195 6.67 3.70 2.83
C VAL A 195 7.38 4.42 3.97
N TYR A 196 7.54 3.73 5.10
CA TYR A 196 8.16 4.29 6.30
C TYR A 196 9.05 3.25 6.99
N PHE A 197 9.83 3.73 7.96
CA PHE A 197 10.58 2.89 8.89
C PHE A 197 9.86 2.85 10.23
N PRO A 198 9.46 1.67 10.73
CA PRO A 198 9.03 1.54 12.11
C PRO A 198 10.15 1.95 13.06
N ILE A 199 9.85 2.76 14.07
CA ILE A 199 10.84 3.37 14.99
C ILE A 199 11.61 2.27 15.74
N SER A 200 10.90 1.27 16.25
CA SER A 200 11.46 0.11 16.94
C SER A 200 12.44 -0.67 16.06
N LYS A 201 12.03 -0.97 14.82
CA LYS A 201 12.85 -1.72 13.85
C LYS A 201 14.05 -0.90 13.36
N PHE A 202 13.89 0.41 13.22
CA PHE A 202 14.98 1.33 12.90
C PHE A 202 16.03 1.39 14.02
N ALA A 203 15.58 1.46 15.28
CA ALA A 203 16.47 1.43 16.44
C ALA A 203 17.26 0.11 16.52
N ALA A 204 16.58 -1.02 16.30
CA ALA A 204 17.24 -2.34 16.25
C ALA A 204 18.29 -2.42 15.14
N LEU A 205 17.98 -1.92 13.94
CA LEU A 205 18.92 -1.87 12.82
C LEU A 205 20.15 -1.01 13.14
N ASN A 206 19.97 0.15 13.77
CA ASN A 206 21.10 0.99 14.18
C ASN A 206 21.97 0.31 15.24
N ALA A 207 21.37 -0.36 16.23
CA ALA A 207 22.09 -1.11 17.25
C ALA A 207 22.90 -2.28 16.65
N GLU A 208 22.43 -2.92 15.59
CA GLU A 208 23.21 -3.91 14.84
C GLU A 208 24.40 -3.28 14.10
N ARG A 209 24.17 -2.15 13.42
CA ARG A 209 25.22 -1.42 12.70
C ARG A 209 26.34 -0.94 13.62
N GLU A 210 25.99 -0.39 14.78
CA GLU A 210 26.94 0.05 15.78
C GLU A 210 27.78 -1.10 16.32
N ARG A 211 27.15 -2.26 16.59
CA ARG A 211 27.88 -3.49 16.98
C ARG A 211 28.84 -3.98 15.88
N ALA A 212 28.51 -3.75 14.61
CA ALA A 212 29.37 -4.04 13.48
C ALA A 212 30.42 -2.94 13.18
N GLY A 213 30.49 -1.86 13.98
CA GLY A 213 31.41 -0.74 13.76
C GLY A 213 31.04 0.14 12.56
N LEU A 214 29.80 0.03 12.05
CA LEU A 214 29.29 0.83 10.94
C LEU A 214 28.59 2.09 11.46
N GLN A 215 28.56 3.13 10.63
CA GLN A 215 27.85 4.37 10.96
C GLN A 215 26.33 4.13 11.08
N ALA A 216 25.75 4.59 12.18
CA ALA A 216 24.31 4.59 12.39
C ALA A 216 23.59 5.50 11.38
N TYR A 217 22.37 5.13 11.01
CA TYR A 217 21.49 5.96 10.22
C TYR A 217 20.92 7.11 11.06
N VAL A 218 20.69 8.27 10.42
CA VAL A 218 20.42 9.53 11.12
C VAL A 218 18.95 9.67 11.55
N ASN A 219 17.99 9.49 10.64
CA ASN A 219 16.57 9.57 10.96
C ASN A 219 15.75 8.58 10.11
N PRO A 220 14.60 8.09 10.63
CA PRO A 220 13.77 7.10 9.94
C PRO A 220 13.34 7.52 8.53
N ARG A 221 12.86 8.77 8.35
CA ARG A 221 12.34 9.27 7.07
C ARG A 221 13.37 9.20 5.94
N ASN A 222 14.54 9.82 6.13
CA ASN A 222 15.60 9.84 5.13
C ASN A 222 16.16 8.43 4.89
N SER A 223 16.21 7.62 5.95
CA SER A 223 16.64 6.23 5.86
C SER A 223 15.68 5.37 5.07
N ALA A 224 14.37 5.62 5.16
CA ALA A 224 13.36 4.90 4.38
C ALA A 224 13.54 5.17 2.89
N SER A 225 13.67 6.44 2.50
CA SER A 225 13.92 6.80 1.10
C SER A 225 15.22 6.20 0.56
N GLY A 226 16.31 6.26 1.32
CA GLY A 226 17.59 5.68 0.90
C GLY A 226 17.54 4.16 0.82
N SER A 227 16.87 3.52 1.78
CA SER A 227 16.71 2.06 1.84
C SER A 227 15.85 1.50 0.72
N LEU A 228 14.85 2.26 0.28
CA LEU A 228 14.01 1.86 -0.85
C LEU A 228 14.75 2.03 -2.18
N ARG A 229 15.53 3.09 -2.35
CA ARG A 229 16.23 3.43 -3.60
C ARG A 229 17.60 2.76 -3.69
N GLN A 230 17.65 1.44 -3.43
CA GLN A 230 18.85 0.63 -3.65
C GLN A 230 18.79 -0.02 -5.04
N LEU A 231 19.87 0.09 -5.82
CA LEU A 231 19.94 -0.59 -7.13
C LEU A 231 19.87 -2.11 -6.99
N ASP A 232 20.40 -2.63 -5.89
CA ASP A 232 20.21 -4.02 -5.46
C ASP A 232 18.99 -4.09 -4.52
N SER A 233 17.88 -4.65 -4.99
CA SER A 233 16.69 -4.80 -4.16
C SER A 233 16.85 -5.84 -3.05
N GLY A 234 17.86 -6.72 -3.13
CA GLY A 234 18.26 -7.58 -2.01
C GLY A 234 18.80 -6.78 -0.81
N GLU A 235 19.36 -5.59 -1.04
CA GLU A 235 19.68 -4.68 0.06
C GLU A 235 18.44 -4.05 0.67
N THR A 236 17.42 -3.71 -0.13
CA THR A 236 16.11 -3.26 0.38
C THR A 236 15.42 -4.36 1.18
N ALA A 237 15.50 -5.62 0.76
CA ALA A 237 14.90 -6.77 1.47
C ALA A 237 15.43 -6.95 2.91
N LYS A 238 16.66 -6.50 3.18
CA LYS A 238 17.27 -6.53 4.53
C LYS A 238 16.82 -5.37 5.40
N ARG A 239 16.12 -4.38 4.84
CA ARG A 239 15.64 -3.19 5.56
C ARG A 239 14.21 -3.46 6.01
N PRO A 240 13.90 -3.31 7.31
CA PRO A 240 12.57 -3.59 7.82
C PRO A 240 11.59 -2.42 7.52
N LEU A 241 11.44 -2.09 6.24
CA LEU A 241 10.49 -1.12 5.74
C LEU A 241 9.07 -1.62 5.90
N ASP A 242 8.14 -0.69 6.01
CA ASP A 242 6.72 -0.94 6.13
C ASP A 242 5.92 0.08 5.30
N MET A 243 4.64 -0.18 5.06
CA MET A 243 3.80 0.65 4.20
C MET A 243 2.34 0.67 4.65
N PHE A 244 1.72 1.84 4.56
CA PHE A 244 0.27 2.01 4.63
C PHE A 244 -0.27 2.57 3.31
N PHE A 245 -1.33 1.99 2.78
CA PHE A 245 -2.12 2.56 1.69
C PHE A 245 -3.11 3.60 2.23
N TYR A 246 -3.31 4.69 1.48
CA TYR A 246 -4.15 5.82 1.89
C TYR A 246 -4.93 6.50 0.76
N ALA A 247 -4.75 6.14 -0.50
CA ALA A 247 -5.47 6.79 -1.60
C ALA A 247 -5.56 5.94 -2.86
N LEU A 248 -6.59 6.25 -3.66
CA LEU A 248 -6.74 5.78 -5.02
C LEU A 248 -6.00 6.74 -5.97
N GLY A 249 -5.16 6.18 -6.84
CA GLY A 249 -4.54 6.91 -7.94
C GLY A 249 -5.32 6.76 -9.24
N TYR A 250 -5.63 5.51 -9.62
CA TYR A 250 -6.27 5.17 -10.89
C TYR A 250 -7.10 3.89 -10.73
N LEU A 251 -8.18 3.78 -11.49
CA LEU A 251 -9.05 2.61 -11.51
C LEU A 251 -9.61 2.41 -12.94
N GLU A 252 -9.62 1.16 -13.40
CA GLU A 252 -10.19 0.74 -14.68
C GLU A 252 -10.84 -0.65 -14.53
N ASN A 253 -12.07 -0.80 -15.03
CA ASN A 253 -12.80 -2.07 -15.15
C ASN A 253 -13.12 -2.34 -16.64
N LYS A 254 -12.87 -3.55 -17.13
CA LYS A 254 -13.19 -3.98 -18.49
C LYS A 254 -14.71 -4.00 -18.67
N GLY A 255 -15.21 -3.11 -19.53
CA GLY A 255 -16.64 -3.02 -19.89
C GLY A 255 -17.36 -1.80 -19.30
N GLU A 256 -16.74 -1.12 -18.35
CA GLU A 256 -17.14 0.21 -17.88
C GLU A 256 -16.16 1.20 -18.49
N GLY A 257 -16.65 2.16 -19.28
CA GLY A 257 -15.79 3.13 -19.96
C GLY A 257 -14.82 3.79 -18.99
N ASN A 258 -13.55 3.91 -19.40
CA ASN A 258 -12.45 4.46 -18.62
C ASN A 258 -12.91 5.60 -17.69
N ALA A 259 -12.51 5.58 -16.41
CA ALA A 259 -12.65 6.71 -15.50
C ALA A 259 -11.66 7.86 -15.85
N ARG A 260 -11.67 8.28 -17.12
CA ARG A 260 -11.15 9.54 -17.66
C ARG A 260 -12.26 10.44 -18.18
N ASP A 261 -13.50 10.16 -17.84
CA ASP A 261 -14.62 10.96 -18.32
C ASP A 261 -14.77 12.24 -17.47
N GLU A 262 -14.03 13.27 -17.88
CA GLU A 262 -14.41 14.69 -17.76
C GLU A 262 -15.78 15.00 -18.42
N ALA A 263 -16.46 13.98 -18.96
CA ALA A 263 -17.71 14.06 -19.71
C ALA A 263 -18.83 13.14 -19.19
N ARG A 264 -18.79 12.64 -17.93
CA ARG A 264 -19.99 12.04 -17.32
C ARG A 264 -20.88 13.14 -16.73
N SER A 265 -21.70 13.70 -17.62
CA SER A 265 -22.75 14.68 -17.39
C SER A 265 -23.85 14.17 -16.47
N GLU A 266 -24.19 14.97 -15.45
CA GLU A 266 -25.55 15.41 -15.04
C GLU A 266 -26.68 14.38 -14.79
N ALA A 267 -26.49 13.09 -14.96
CA ALA A 267 -27.50 12.08 -14.62
C ALA A 267 -27.03 11.28 -13.40
N GLY A 268 -27.57 11.66 -12.24
CA GLY A 268 -27.40 10.94 -10.98
C GLY A 268 -28.01 9.55 -11.06
N GLU A 269 -27.16 8.56 -11.29
CA GLU A 269 -27.34 7.14 -10.94
C GLU A 269 -25.93 6.52 -11.01
N ASP A 270 -25.13 6.80 -9.97
CA ASP A 270 -23.73 6.36 -9.85
C ASP A 270 -23.71 4.88 -9.43
N THR A 271 -24.02 4.00 -10.37
CA THR A 271 -23.80 2.55 -10.21
C THR A 271 -22.36 2.19 -10.55
N ASP A 272 -21.39 2.77 -9.83
CA ASP A 272 -20.10 2.13 -9.58
C ASP A 272 -20.34 1.25 -8.34
N LYS A 273 -20.69 -0.02 -8.55
CA LYS A 273 -20.94 -0.96 -7.45
C LYS A 273 -19.62 -1.28 -6.76
N GLY A 274 -19.15 -0.40 -5.88
CA GLY A 274 -18.03 -0.73 -5.01
C GLY A 274 -17.48 0.37 -4.12
N LEU A 275 -17.29 1.57 -4.65
CA LEU A 275 -16.48 2.61 -4.01
C LEU A 275 -17.18 3.98 -4.08
N ALA A 276 -18.12 4.23 -3.17
CA ALA A 276 -18.82 5.52 -3.11
C ALA A 276 -18.03 6.60 -2.36
N SER A 277 -17.22 6.17 -1.39
CA SER A 277 -16.47 7.04 -0.49
C SER A 277 -15.01 6.61 -0.32
N HIS A 278 -14.19 7.52 0.18
CA HIS A 278 -12.79 7.28 0.54
C HIS A 278 -12.70 6.27 1.69
N TRP A 279 -13.64 6.30 2.63
CA TRP A 279 -13.75 5.28 3.65
C TRP A 279 -13.98 3.89 3.05
N ASP A 280 -14.92 3.76 2.10
CA ASP A 280 -15.20 2.47 1.44
C ASP A 280 -13.97 1.96 0.69
N LEU A 281 -13.20 2.85 0.06
CA LEU A 281 -11.91 2.51 -0.54
C LEU A 281 -10.94 1.92 0.48
N LEU A 282 -10.77 2.54 1.65
CA LEU A 282 -9.87 2.01 2.68
C LEU A 282 -10.35 0.64 3.20
N GLN A 283 -11.66 0.42 3.32
CA GLN A 283 -12.20 -0.89 3.70
C GLN A 283 -11.98 -1.94 2.60
N ALA A 284 -12.20 -1.57 1.34
CA ALA A 284 -11.94 -2.44 0.20
C ALA A 284 -10.46 -2.84 0.12
N VAL A 285 -9.55 -1.87 0.22
CA VAL A 285 -8.11 -2.13 0.26
C VAL A 285 -7.75 -3.07 1.41
N LYS A 286 -8.33 -2.86 2.60
CA LYS A 286 -8.12 -3.76 3.74
C LYS A 286 -8.57 -5.19 3.42
N GLY A 287 -9.78 -5.36 2.90
CA GLY A 287 -10.32 -6.69 2.59
C GLY A 287 -9.61 -7.40 1.43
N TRP A 288 -9.04 -6.64 0.50
CA TRP A 288 -8.16 -7.14 -0.56
C TRP A 288 -6.74 -7.53 -0.06
N GLY A 289 -6.47 -7.37 1.23
CA GLY A 289 -5.18 -7.72 1.84
C GLY A 289 -4.16 -6.59 1.80
N GLY A 290 -4.57 -5.36 1.51
CA GLY A 290 -3.74 -4.17 1.66
C GLY A 290 -3.73 -3.66 3.10
N ARG A 291 -2.59 -3.13 3.56
CA ARG A 291 -2.48 -2.55 4.89
C ARG A 291 -2.93 -1.08 4.90
N VAL A 292 -3.97 -0.77 5.65
CA VAL A 292 -4.43 0.61 5.93
C VAL A 292 -4.14 0.98 7.39
N ASN A 293 -4.01 2.28 7.69
CA ASN A 293 -3.70 2.71 9.04
C ASN A 293 -4.90 2.43 9.99
N PRO A 294 -4.70 1.75 11.14
CA PRO A 294 -5.80 1.41 12.06
C PRO A 294 -6.36 2.62 12.82
N TRP A 295 -5.64 3.75 12.83
CA TRP A 295 -6.09 4.97 13.50
C TRP A 295 -7.14 5.76 12.70
N THR A 296 -7.38 5.47 11.42
CA THR A 296 -8.30 6.25 10.60
C THR A 296 -9.67 6.46 11.26
N ARG A 297 -10.21 7.69 11.17
CA ARG A 297 -11.49 8.09 11.76
C ARG A 297 -12.41 8.71 10.71
N ARG A 298 -13.72 8.46 10.81
CA ARG A 298 -14.74 9.28 10.12
C ARG A 298 -15.11 10.46 11.03
N ALA A 299 -15.45 11.58 10.40
CA ALA A 299 -15.93 12.77 11.08
C ALA A 299 -17.05 13.41 10.25
N GLU A 300 -18.20 13.67 10.86
CA GLU A 300 -19.35 14.34 10.24
C GLU A 300 -19.29 15.86 10.41
N THR A 301 -18.48 16.34 11.36
CA THR A 301 -18.36 17.77 11.69
C THR A 301 -16.89 18.18 11.83
N ILE A 302 -16.63 19.48 11.70
CA ILE A 302 -15.28 20.01 11.89
C ILE A 302 -14.82 19.90 13.35
N GLU A 303 -15.75 19.89 14.30
CA GLU A 303 -15.49 19.64 15.71
C GLU A 303 -14.96 18.21 15.94
N GLU A 304 -15.53 17.21 15.27
CA GLU A 304 -15.03 15.84 15.31
C GLU A 304 -13.64 15.71 14.67
N VAL A 305 -13.39 16.46 13.59
CA VAL A 305 -12.04 16.55 13.00
C VAL A 305 -11.05 17.15 14.01
N MET A 306 -11.42 18.22 14.71
CA MET A 306 -10.56 18.86 15.71
C MET A 306 -10.28 17.92 16.89
N ALA A 307 -11.28 17.15 17.33
CA ALA A 307 -11.09 16.12 18.34
C ALA A 307 -10.11 15.03 17.87
N ALA A 308 -10.20 14.60 16.60
CA ALA A 308 -9.26 13.66 16.02
C ALA A 308 -7.83 14.23 15.91
N VAL A 309 -7.68 15.52 15.59
CA VAL A 309 -6.37 16.21 15.58
C VAL A 309 -5.75 16.24 16.98
N ALA A 310 -6.54 16.52 18.01
CA ALA A 310 -6.08 16.51 19.39
C ALA A 310 -5.63 15.11 19.82
N ASP A 311 -6.46 14.09 19.58
CA ASP A 311 -6.13 12.67 19.86
C ASP A 311 -4.84 12.24 19.15
N ALA A 312 -4.68 12.57 17.87
CA ALA A 312 -3.47 12.29 17.10
C ALA A 312 -2.22 12.91 17.74
N GLY A 313 -2.36 14.13 18.29
CA GLY A 313 -1.29 14.81 19.02
C GLY A 313 -0.90 14.10 20.31
N GLU A 314 -1.86 13.57 21.05
CA GLU A 314 -1.63 12.83 22.30
C GLU A 314 -0.94 11.48 22.06
N ILE A 315 -1.35 10.75 21.02
CA ILE A 315 -0.79 9.42 20.74
C ILE A 315 0.52 9.47 19.96
N ARG A 316 0.91 10.62 19.39
CA ARG A 316 2.04 10.79 18.46
C ARG A 316 3.31 10.05 18.90
N GLU A 317 3.73 10.25 20.15
CA GLU A 317 4.97 9.69 20.70
C GLU A 317 4.86 8.19 21.05
N SER A 318 3.63 7.65 21.11
CA SER A 318 3.39 6.23 21.38
C SER A 318 3.38 5.36 20.12
N LEU A 319 3.28 5.99 18.94
CA LEU A 319 3.25 5.28 17.67
C LEU A 319 4.64 4.73 17.33
N ASP A 320 4.68 3.54 16.74
CA ASP A 320 5.91 2.95 16.24
C ASP A 320 6.34 3.53 14.87
N TYR A 321 5.87 4.72 14.52
CA TYR A 321 6.18 5.40 13.27
C TYR A 321 6.00 6.91 13.41
N GLY A 322 6.82 7.66 12.67
CA GLY A 322 6.75 9.12 12.66
C GLY A 322 5.48 9.62 11.99
N ILE A 323 4.85 10.62 12.60
CA ILE A 323 3.77 11.41 12.01
C ILE A 323 4.09 12.90 12.15
N ASP A 324 3.68 13.69 11.16
CA ASP A 324 3.89 15.15 11.14
C ASP A 324 2.57 15.95 11.12
N GLY A 325 1.44 15.27 11.33
CA GLY A 325 0.11 15.87 11.38
C GLY A 325 -1.02 14.88 11.12
N VAL A 326 -2.17 15.42 10.73
CA VAL A 326 -3.37 14.68 10.30
C VAL A 326 -3.76 15.16 8.90
N VAL A 327 -4.09 14.24 8.01
CA VAL A 327 -4.71 14.53 6.72
C VAL A 327 -6.22 14.42 6.87
N VAL A 328 -6.94 15.45 6.41
CA VAL A 328 -8.40 15.50 6.39
C VAL A 328 -8.85 15.48 4.94
N LYS A 329 -9.78 14.58 4.60
CA LYS A 329 -10.32 14.42 3.25
C LYS A 329 -11.84 14.45 3.29
N ILE A 330 -12.49 15.12 2.34
CA ILE A 330 -13.93 14.96 2.10
C ILE A 330 -14.17 13.50 1.68
N ASP A 331 -15.10 12.80 2.34
CA ASP A 331 -15.24 11.35 2.22
C ASP A 331 -15.82 10.93 0.85
N SER A 332 -16.84 11.61 0.35
CA SER A 332 -17.48 11.24 -0.93
C SER A 332 -16.56 11.44 -2.13
N LEU A 333 -16.30 10.37 -2.89
CA LEU A 333 -15.49 10.44 -4.11
C LEU A 333 -16.15 11.29 -5.20
N ALA A 334 -17.48 11.30 -5.28
CA ALA A 334 -18.23 12.17 -6.18
C ALA A 334 -18.01 13.66 -5.84
N LEU A 335 -17.99 14.02 -4.54
CA LEU A 335 -17.69 15.38 -4.11
C LEU A 335 -16.22 15.74 -4.36
N GLN A 336 -15.28 14.81 -4.16
CA GLN A 336 -13.87 15.02 -4.49
C GLN A 336 -13.69 15.35 -5.99
N ARG A 337 -14.37 14.62 -6.88
CA ARG A 337 -14.37 14.88 -8.33
C ARG A 337 -14.89 16.28 -8.66
N ARG A 338 -16.02 16.68 -8.05
CA ARG A 338 -16.60 18.03 -8.24
C ARG A 338 -15.65 19.14 -7.75
N LEU A 339 -15.04 18.97 -6.57
CA LEU A 339 -14.10 19.94 -5.98
C LEU A 339 -12.83 20.10 -6.82
N GLY A 340 -12.32 19.00 -7.38
CA GLY A 340 -11.12 18.99 -8.18
C GLY A 340 -9.90 19.59 -7.46
N TYR A 341 -9.09 20.35 -8.19
CA TYR A 341 -7.78 20.84 -7.75
C TYR A 341 -7.64 22.36 -7.91
N VAL A 342 -6.78 22.96 -7.08
CA VAL A 342 -6.28 24.32 -7.23
C VAL A 342 -4.76 24.28 -7.35
N GLY A 343 -4.24 24.63 -8.53
CA GLY A 343 -2.81 24.46 -8.82
C GLY A 343 -2.39 23.00 -8.69
N ARG A 344 -1.56 22.69 -7.69
CA ARG A 344 -1.06 21.33 -7.40
C ARG A 344 -1.66 20.71 -6.15
N ASP A 345 -2.68 21.31 -5.55
CA ASP A 345 -3.29 20.82 -4.31
C ASP A 345 -4.78 20.46 -4.55
N PRO A 346 -5.27 19.32 -4.05
CA PRO A 346 -6.69 18.98 -4.09
C PRO A 346 -7.48 19.94 -3.21
N ARG A 347 -8.64 20.41 -3.70
CA ARG A 347 -9.55 21.23 -2.86
C ARG A 347 -10.22 20.40 -1.78
N TRP A 348 -10.35 19.09 -2.01
CA TRP A 348 -11.05 18.13 -1.16
C TRP A 348 -10.19 17.50 -0.06
N ALA A 349 -8.91 17.84 0.05
CA ALA A 349 -8.06 17.35 1.13
C ALA A 349 -7.08 18.41 1.63
N ILE A 350 -6.77 18.36 2.93
CA ILE A 350 -5.81 19.26 3.56
C ILE A 350 -5.00 18.55 4.65
N ALA A 351 -3.74 18.96 4.84
CA ALA A 351 -2.90 18.48 5.92
C ALA A 351 -2.90 19.50 7.08
N TYR A 352 -3.43 19.08 8.22
CA TYR A 352 -3.23 19.78 9.49
C TYR A 352 -1.85 19.40 10.05
N LYS A 353 -0.92 20.34 10.12
CA LYS A 353 0.43 20.13 10.62
C LYS A 353 0.49 20.40 12.12
N PHE A 354 1.16 19.51 12.86
CA PHE A 354 1.46 19.80 14.26
C PHE A 354 2.41 20.99 14.38
N PRO A 355 2.34 21.74 15.49
CA PRO A 355 3.36 22.74 15.82
C PRO A 355 4.76 22.09 15.80
N ALA A 356 5.71 22.84 15.23
CA ALA A 356 7.11 22.40 15.12
C ALA A 356 7.83 22.36 16.46
#